data_AF-A0A931NAU8-F1
#
_entry.id   AF-A0A931NAU8-F1
#
_cell.length_a   1.000
_cell.length_b   1.000
_cell.length_c   1.000
_cell.angle_alpha   90.00
_cell.angle_beta   90.00
_cell.angle_gamma   90.00
#
_symmetry.space_group_name_H-M   'P 1'
#
loop_
_entity.id
_entity.type
_entity.pdbx_description
1 polymer ?
#
loop_
_entity_poly.entity_id
_entity_poly.type
_entity_poly.pdbx_seq_one_letter_code
_entity_poly.pdbx_strand_id
1 'polypeptide(L)' 'MANDAKTRTPQPLHAAQIADALLKLPTVQALTGLGKTSVYARIKTGEFKPIHLSKRAVRFRASEIQAWLQAQGQ' A
#
# COMPACT_ATOMS: atom_id res chain seq x y z
N MET A 1 -29.15 -5.04 -13.68
CA MET A 1 -27.84 -5.69 -13.91
C MET A 1 -26.75 -4.78 -13.34
N ALA A 2 -25.80 -5.34 -12.61
CA ALA A 2 -24.88 -4.67 -11.69
C ALA A 2 -24.09 -3.47 -12.26
N ASN A 3 -24.11 -2.34 -11.55
CA ASN A 3 -23.08 -1.30 -11.68
C ASN A 3 -22.61 -0.88 -10.29
N ASP A 4 -21.85 -1.76 -9.65
CA ASP A 4 -21.15 -1.50 -8.40
C ASP A 4 -19.95 -0.59 -8.72
N ALA A 5 -20.24 0.68 -8.97
CA ALA A 5 -19.25 1.75 -9.07
C ALA A 5 -18.64 1.97 -7.68
N LYS A 6 -17.79 1.04 -7.22
CA LYS A 6 -16.87 1.30 -6.11
C LYS A 6 -15.90 2.35 -6.60
N THR A 7 -16.23 3.60 -6.32
CA THR A 7 -15.38 4.78 -6.49
C THR A 7 -14.00 4.48 -5.93
N ARG A 8 -13.09 4.07 -6.81
CA ARG A 8 -11.65 4.02 -6.51
C ARG A 8 -11.15 5.45 -6.55
N THR A 9 -11.51 6.25 -5.54
CA THR A 9 -10.84 7.54 -5.36
C THR A 9 -9.36 7.21 -5.14
N PRO A 10 -8.46 7.64 -6.03
CA PRO A 10 -7.04 7.46 -5.82
C PRO A 10 -6.70 8.18 -4.52
N GLN A 11 -6.09 7.45 -3.59
CA GLN A 11 -5.66 8.07 -2.34
C GLN A 11 -4.52 9.04 -2.69
N PRO A 12 -4.60 10.31 -2.25
CA PRO A 12 -3.56 11.28 -2.57
C PRO A 12 -2.22 10.81 -1.99
N LEU A 13 -1.14 10.99 -2.77
CA LEU A 13 0.21 10.55 -2.36
C LEU A 13 0.67 11.22 -1.06
N HIS A 14 0.18 12.44 -0.76
CA HIS A 14 0.43 13.15 0.50
C HIS A 14 -0.04 12.37 1.74
N ALA A 15 -0.99 11.44 1.60
CA ALA A 15 -1.37 10.56 2.71
C ALA A 15 -0.21 9.68 3.21
N ALA A 16 0.84 9.50 2.41
CA ALA A 16 2.07 8.81 2.82
C ALA A 16 2.89 9.57 3.86
N GLN A 17 2.67 10.88 4.04
CA GLN A 17 3.35 11.69 5.05
C GLN A 17 2.78 11.48 6.46
N ILE A 18 1.57 10.94 6.57
CA ILE A 18 0.92 10.66 7.85
C ILE A 18 1.33 9.25 8.27
N ALA A 19 2.18 9.11 9.28
CA ALA A 19 2.78 7.83 9.68
C ALA A 19 1.75 6.72 9.97
N ASP A 20 0.58 7.05 10.54
CA ASP A 20 -0.49 6.08 10.85
C ASP A 20 -1.53 5.93 9.72
N ALA A 21 -1.33 6.59 8.57
CA ALA A 21 -2.25 6.45 7.46
C ALA A 21 -2.17 5.06 6.84
N LEU A 22 -3.36 4.54 6.49
CA LEU A 22 -3.54 3.24 5.85
C LEU A 22 -3.60 3.39 4.32
N LEU A 23 -2.48 3.15 3.67
CA LEU A 23 -2.28 3.25 2.23
C LEU A 23 -2.95 2.11 1.48
N LYS A 24 -3.57 2.43 0.34
CA LYS A 24 -4.03 1.44 -0.64
C LYS A 24 -2.85 0.85 -1.41
N LEU A 25 -3.02 -0.37 -1.90
CA LEU A 25 -2.07 -1.02 -2.81
C LEU A 25 -1.58 -0.13 -3.98
N PRO A 26 -2.44 0.56 -4.76
CA PRO A 26 -1.99 1.47 -5.82
C PRO A 26 -1.09 2.61 -5.31
N THR A 27 -1.33 3.13 -4.09
CA THR A 27 -0.48 4.17 -3.50
C THR A 27 0.89 3.60 -3.14
N VAL A 28 0.93 2.38 -2.58
CA VAL A 28 2.20 1.69 -2.32
C VAL A 28 2.98 1.46 -3.61
N GLN A 29 2.32 1.01 -4.68
CA GLN A 29 2.97 0.83 -5.98
C GLN A 29 3.57 2.14 -6.51
N ALA A 30 2.84 3.25 -6.38
CA ALA A 30 3.33 4.57 -6.79
C ALA A 30 4.52 5.06 -5.94
N LEU A 31 4.53 4.75 -4.64
CA LEU A 31 5.63 5.15 -3.73
C LEU A 31 6.89 4.30 -3.92
N THR A 32 6.73 2.99 -4.08
CA THR A 32 7.86 2.05 -4.16
C THR A 32 8.34 1.82 -5.59
N GLY A 33 7.59 2.28 -6.60
CA GLY A 33 7.83 1.98 -8.02
C GLY A 33 7.66 0.50 -8.37
N LEU A 34 7.11 -0.30 -7.45
CA LEU A 34 7.00 -1.76 -7.61
C LEU A 34 5.67 -2.14 -8.25
N GLY A 35 5.71 -3.13 -9.13
CA GLY A 35 4.51 -3.77 -9.65
C GLY A 35 3.73 -4.52 -8.56
N LYS A 36 2.45 -4.79 -8.83
CA LYS A 36 1.55 -5.53 -7.93
C LYS A 36 2.15 -6.85 -7.44
N THR A 37 2.72 -7.64 -8.34
CA THR A 37 3.36 -8.94 -8.06
C THR A 37 4.53 -8.81 -7.10
N SER A 38 5.41 -7.83 -7.31
CA SER A 38 6.55 -7.57 -6.41
C SER A 38 6.09 -7.16 -5.02
N VAL A 39 5.04 -6.35 -4.90
CA VAL A 39 4.44 -6.01 -3.59
C VAL A 39 3.94 -7.27 -2.87
N TYR A 40 3.22 -8.17 -3.56
CA TYR A 40 2.78 -9.43 -2.96
C TYR A 40 3.93 -10.40 -2.64
N ALA A 41 5.01 -10.41 -3.43
CA ALA A 41 6.20 -11.18 -3.11
C ALA A 41 6.84 -10.66 -1.82
N ARG A 42 6.94 -9.34 -1.65
CA ARG A 42 7.46 -8.71 -0.42
C ARG A 42 6.56 -8.91 0.80
N ILE A 43 5.25 -9.05 0.60
CA ILE A 43 4.35 -9.50 1.66
C ILE A 43 4.73 -10.92 2.13
N LYS A 44 5.05 -11.83 1.19
CA LYS A 44 5.46 -13.20 1.52
C LYS A 44 6.82 -13.26 2.24
N THR A 45 7.75 -12.37 1.89
CA THR A 45 9.04 -12.26 2.59
C THR A 45 8.94 -11.57 3.95
N GLY A 46 7.79 -10.98 4.29
CA GLY A 46 7.56 -10.27 5.54
C GLY A 46 8.07 -8.84 5.56
N GLU A 47 8.62 -8.33 4.45
CA GLU A 47 9.08 -6.95 4.32
C GLU A 47 7.92 -5.95 4.33
N PHE A 48 6.78 -6.33 3.77
CA PHE A 48 5.56 -5.55 3.85
C PHE A 48 4.55 -6.23 4.76
N LYS A 49 4.05 -5.49 5.75
CA LYS A 49 3.00 -5.94 6.67
C LYS A 49 1.62 -5.43 6.20
N PRO A 50 0.84 -6.26 5.49
CA PRO A 50 -0.51 -5.89 5.10
C PRO A 50 -1.45 -5.91 6.30
N ILE A 51 -2.24 -4.85 6.45
CA ILE A 51 -3.35 -4.75 7.40
C ILE A 51 -4.63 -5.10 6.65
N HIS A 52 -5.25 -6.22 7.04
CA HIS A 52 -6.51 -6.68 6.47
C HIS A 52 -7.69 -6.03 7.20
N LEU A 53 -8.32 -5.03 6.59
CA LEU A 53 -9.57 -4.44 7.10
C LEU A 53 -10.78 -5.34 6.80
N SER A 54 -10.72 -6.12 5.73
CA SER A 54 -11.72 -7.14 5.38
C SER A 54 -11.12 -8.15 4.38
N LYS A 55 -11.88 -9.21 4.03
CA LYS A 55 -11.49 -10.23 3.04
C LYS A 55 -11.01 -9.66 1.69
N ARG A 56 -11.42 -8.43 1.32
CA ARG A 56 -11.05 -7.80 0.04
C ARG A 56 -10.27 -6.49 0.21
N ALA A 57 -10.07 -6.02 1.44
CA ALA A 57 -9.47 -4.73 1.72
C ALA A 57 -8.15 -4.90 2.48
N VAL A 58 -7.05 -4.85 1.75
CA VAL A 58 -5.69 -4.83 2.28
C VAL A 58 -5.16 -3.40 2.26
N ARG A 59 -4.52 -2.98 3.35
CA ARG A 59 -3.86 -1.68 3.51
C ARG A 59 -2.44 -1.84 4.04
N PHE A 60 -1.65 -0.79 3.91
CA PHE A 60 -0.28 -0.74 4.42
C PHE A 60 -0.11 0.50 5.27
N ARG A 61 0.58 0.39 6.40
CA ARG A 61 0.95 1.58 7.17
C ARG A 61 1.95 2.43 6.39
N ALA A 62 1.71 3.74 6.31
CA ALA A 62 2.61 4.66 5.65
C ALA A 62 4.02 4.64 6.27
N SER A 63 4.11 4.62 7.61
CA SER A 63 5.37 4.48 8.35
C SER A 63 6.20 3.26 7.94
N GLU A 64 5.59 2.08 7.81
CA GLU A 64 6.29 0.86 7.37
C GLU A 64 6.83 1.00 5.95
N ILE A 65 6.04 1.57 5.03
CA ILE A 65 6.48 1.79 3.64
C ILE A 65 7.61 2.82 3.58
N GLN A 66 7.53 3.90 4.36
CA GLN A 66 8.60 4.89 4.47
C GLN A 66 9.87 4.30 5.06
N ALA A 67 9.77 3.52 6.14
CA ALA A 67 10.91 2.85 6.75
C ALA A 67 11.60 1.89 5.75
N TRP A 68 10.81 1.15 4.98
CA TRP A 68 11.34 0.30 3.91
C TRP A 68 12.04 1.12 2.80
N LEU A 69 11.45 2.24 2.37
CA LEU A 69 12.08 3.13 1.38
C LEU A 69 13.43 3.66 1.87
N GLN A 70 13.51 4.07 3.14
CA GLN A 70 14.77 4.52 3.75
C GLN A 70 15.81 3.40 3.81
N ALA A 71 15.40 2.17 4.09
CA ALA A 71 16.29 1.01 4.15
C ALA A 71 16.82 0.56 2.77
N GLN A 72 16.15 0.88 1.67
CA GLN A 72 16.60 0.53 0.30
C GLN A 72 17.47 1.60 -0.36
N GLY A 73 17.38 2.85 0.09
CA GLY A 73 18.17 3.97 -0.45
C GLY A 73 19.51 4.20 0.25
N GLN A 74 19.95 3.26 1.10
CA GLN A 74 21.24 3.27 1.79
C GLN A 74 22.31 2.55 0.98
#